data_AF-A0A1M7JE19-F1
#
_entry.id   AF-A0A1M7JE19-F1
#
_cell.length_a   1.000
_cell.length_b   1.000
_cell.length_c   1.000
_cell.angle_alpha   90.00
_cell.angle_beta   90.00
_cell.angle_gamma   90.00
#
_symmetry.space_group_name_H-M   'P 1'
#
loop_
_entity.id
_entity.type
_entity.pdbx_description
1 polymer ?
#
loop_
_entity_poly.entity_id
_entity_poly.type
_entity_poly.pdbx_seq_one_letter_code
_entity_poly.pdbx_strand_id
1 'polypeptide(L)'
;MRIRRFTHLIFFISLSFMAVLASCQKDSDVKDSSALKTSLAADSAATLSPGNFLAASGTLSFTLKDSTYVFDASKDSIAFITVHDDNDDTKRYFGITAINKEHTMSFGISSSGYVHNDKSGDIAGSQFLLNPGYKKPAFQFSLSKYADQKDFGNIYVDKYNQDSVLAKGTFHAFLAPDDKANAPVYKVEGTFNLKLK
;
A
#
# COMPACT_ATOMS: atom_id res chain seq x y z
N MET A 1 5.68 -29.46 62.99
CA MET A 1 4.77 -28.75 62.05
C MET A 1 5.52 -27.62 61.33
N ARG A 2 6.53 -27.93 60.48
CA ARG A 2 7.44 -26.88 59.93
C ARG A 2 8.01 -27.15 58.52
N ILE A 3 7.58 -28.19 57.81
CA ILE A 3 8.18 -28.58 56.51
C ILE A 3 7.28 -28.28 55.30
N ARG A 4 5.94 -28.33 55.43
CA ARG A 4 5.01 -28.14 54.29
C ARG A 4 4.93 -26.70 53.75
N ARG A 5 5.28 -25.69 54.54
CA ARG A 5 5.24 -24.27 54.10
C ARG A 5 6.47 -23.86 53.28
N PHE A 6 7.58 -24.59 53.41
CA PHE A 6 8.82 -24.29 52.69
C PHE A 6 8.76 -24.77 51.24
N THR A 7 8.07 -25.87 50.98
CA THR A 7 7.91 -26.45 49.63
C THR A 7 7.06 -25.57 48.72
N HIS A 8 6.02 -24.92 49.25
CA HIS A 8 5.19 -23.98 48.46
C HIS A 8 5.93 -22.68 48.11
N LEU A 9 6.86 -22.25 48.96
CA LEU A 9 7.66 -21.03 48.72
C LEU A 9 8.70 -21.27 47.60
N ILE A 10 9.31 -22.46 47.55
CA ILE A 10 10.22 -22.84 46.46
C ILE A 10 9.49 -22.97 45.12
N PHE A 11 8.26 -23.50 45.13
CA PHE A 11 7.46 -23.62 43.90
C PHE A 11 7.06 -22.27 43.31
N PHE A 12 6.74 -21.28 44.16
CA PHE A 12 6.44 -19.92 43.72
C PHE A 12 7.66 -19.17 43.17
N ILE A 13 8.84 -19.37 43.77
CA ILE A 13 10.09 -18.76 43.30
C ILE A 13 10.49 -19.35 41.93
N SER A 14 10.33 -20.65 41.73
CA SER A 14 10.61 -21.31 40.44
C SER A 14 9.70 -20.81 39.31
N LEU A 15 8.44 -20.46 39.60
CA LEU A 15 7.50 -19.97 38.60
C LEU A 15 7.80 -18.52 38.17
N SER A 16 8.30 -17.69 39.09
CA SER A 16 8.70 -16.31 38.81
C SER A 16 9.97 -16.20 37.95
N PHE A 17 10.88 -17.17 37.98
CA PHE A 17 12.09 -17.16 37.15
C PHE A 17 11.83 -17.45 35.66
N MET A 18 10.73 -18.12 35.30
CA MET A 18 10.38 -18.34 33.88
C MET A 18 9.78 -17.10 33.20
N ALA A 19 9.23 -16.15 33.96
CA ALA A 19 8.67 -14.91 33.40
C ALA A 19 9.74 -13.90 32.94
N VAL A 20 10.98 -13.99 33.44
CA VAL A 20 12.05 -13.02 33.12
C VAL A 20 12.77 -13.35 31.80
N LEU A 21 12.69 -14.59 31.31
CA LEU A 21 13.32 -15.00 30.04
C LEU A 21 12.46 -14.68 28.80
N ALA A 22 11.19 -14.31 28.97
CA ALA A 22 10.32 -13.85 27.88
C ALA A 22 10.35 -12.33 27.66
N SER A 23 11.07 -11.57 28.50
CA SER A 23 11.16 -10.10 28.45
C SER A 23 12.44 -9.58 27.79
N CYS A 24 13.33 -10.46 27.34
CA CYS A 24 14.57 -10.09 26.66
C CYS A 24 14.57 -10.58 25.21
N GLN A 25 13.69 -10.00 24.39
CA GLN A 25 13.92 -9.93 22.95
C GLN A 25 13.85 -8.48 22.48
N LYS A 26 15.05 -7.89 22.44
CA LYS A 26 15.57 -7.15 21.28
C LYS A 26 15.15 -5.68 21.15
N ASP A 27 15.77 -4.85 21.98
CA ASP A 27 16.37 -3.62 21.46
C ASP A 27 17.42 -4.01 20.41
N SER A 28 17.27 -3.49 19.19
CA SER A 28 18.35 -3.50 18.20
C SER A 28 18.66 -2.06 17.84
N ASP A 29 19.73 -1.58 18.47
CA ASP A 29 20.74 -0.67 17.92
C ASP A 29 20.44 -0.15 16.51
N VAL A 30 20.10 1.14 16.44
CA VAL A 30 20.24 1.94 15.22
C VAL A 30 21.74 2.10 14.96
N LYS A 31 22.32 1.17 14.21
CA LYS A 31 23.66 1.35 13.63
C LYS A 31 23.55 2.16 12.34
N ASP A 32 23.90 3.44 12.48
CA ASP A 32 24.38 4.28 11.39
C ASP A 32 25.29 3.49 10.46
N SER A 33 24.84 3.30 9.23
CA SER A 33 25.59 2.62 8.17
C SER A 33 25.81 3.62 7.03
N SER A 34 26.70 4.57 7.28
CA SER A 34 27.32 5.46 6.28
C SER A 34 28.26 4.70 5.32
N ALA A 35 27.88 3.50 4.90
CA ALA A 35 28.73 2.60 4.12
C ALA A 35 27.95 1.88 3.02
N LEU A 36 27.41 2.62 2.05
CA LEU A 36 27.00 2.08 0.75
C LEU A 36 27.20 3.14 -0.34
N LYS A 37 28.45 3.64 -0.43
CA LYS A 37 29.03 4.03 -1.72
C LYS A 37 29.95 2.89 -2.14
N THR A 38 29.88 2.53 -3.41
CA THR A 38 30.74 1.58 -4.17
C THR A 38 30.18 0.17 -4.36
N SER A 39 29.28 0.00 -5.32
CA SER A 39 29.57 -0.82 -6.51
C SER A 39 28.47 -0.62 -7.55
N LEU A 40 28.69 0.36 -8.42
CA LEU A 40 28.13 0.37 -9.76
C LEU A 40 28.86 -0.71 -10.57
N ALA A 41 28.09 -1.40 -11.43
CA ALA A 41 28.49 -2.34 -12.48
C ALA A 41 28.74 -3.80 -12.06
N ALA A 42 27.71 -4.64 -12.22
CA ALA A 42 27.80 -5.91 -12.94
C ALA A 42 26.40 -6.37 -13.35
N ASP A 43 26.35 -6.96 -14.54
CA ASP A 43 25.22 -7.12 -15.44
C ASP A 43 24.29 -8.30 -15.09
N SER A 44 23.04 -8.20 -15.56
CA SER A 44 22.20 -9.33 -15.98
C SER A 44 21.88 -10.44 -14.97
N ALA A 45 20.97 -10.14 -14.05
CA ALA A 45 19.99 -11.13 -13.60
C ALA A 45 18.66 -10.41 -13.31
N ALA A 46 17.80 -10.35 -14.32
CA ALA A 46 16.39 -10.05 -14.15
C ALA A 46 15.72 -11.19 -13.35
N THR A 47 15.97 -11.25 -12.05
CA THR A 47 15.17 -12.06 -11.13
C THR A 47 13.99 -11.20 -10.68
N LEU A 48 12.86 -11.43 -11.35
CA LEU A 48 11.53 -10.91 -11.07
C LEU A 48 11.16 -11.17 -9.60
N SER A 49 11.38 -10.19 -8.73
CA SER A 49 10.61 -10.07 -7.49
C SER A 49 9.47 -9.09 -7.77
N PRO A 50 8.20 -9.41 -7.48
CA PRO A 50 7.13 -8.43 -7.50
C PRO A 50 7.46 -7.38 -6.44
N GLY A 51 7.99 -6.24 -6.89
CA GLY A 51 8.44 -5.17 -6.03
C GLY A 51 7.39 -4.07 -5.94
N ASN A 52 7.32 -3.40 -4.79
CA ASN A 52 6.72 -2.07 -4.75
C ASN A 52 7.68 -1.12 -5.45
N PHE A 53 7.29 -0.57 -6.59
CA PHE A 53 8.17 0.28 -7.41
C PHE A 53 7.73 1.73 -7.32
N LEU A 54 8.66 2.60 -6.94
CA LEU A 54 8.48 4.05 -7.04
C LEU A 54 8.72 4.48 -8.48
N ALA A 55 7.77 5.23 -9.04
CA ALA A 55 7.90 5.82 -10.36
C ALA A 55 8.95 6.94 -10.32
N ALA A 56 9.89 6.94 -11.28
CA ALA A 56 10.90 7.99 -11.40
C ALA A 56 10.39 9.20 -12.18
N SER A 57 9.43 8.96 -13.09
CA SER A 57 8.76 10.00 -13.88
C SER A 57 7.39 9.50 -14.37
N GLY A 58 6.62 10.41 -14.94
CA GLY A 58 5.27 10.11 -15.41
C GLY A 58 4.19 10.71 -14.50
N THR A 59 2.94 10.38 -14.81
CA THR A 59 1.79 11.00 -14.16
C THR A 59 0.71 9.99 -13.78
N LEU A 60 0.00 10.32 -12.71
CA LEU A 60 -1.29 9.77 -12.36
C LEU A 60 -2.28 10.93 -12.39
N SER A 61 -3.36 10.80 -13.15
CA SER A 61 -4.42 11.81 -13.19
C SER A 61 -5.78 11.17 -13.07
N PHE A 62 -6.70 11.82 -12.35
CA PHE A 62 -8.09 11.40 -12.32
C PHE A 62 -9.02 12.59 -12.13
N THR A 63 -10.26 12.39 -12.55
CA THR A 63 -11.34 13.37 -12.39
C THR A 63 -12.34 12.85 -11.39
N LEU A 64 -12.70 13.70 -10.43
CA LEU A 64 -13.77 13.46 -9.45
C LEU A 64 -14.66 14.70 -9.47
N LYS A 65 -15.94 14.52 -9.83
CA LYS A 65 -16.88 15.63 -10.12
C LYS A 65 -16.30 16.50 -11.25
N ASP A 66 -16.20 17.80 -11.02
CA ASP A 66 -15.70 18.78 -12.00
C ASP A 66 -14.21 19.10 -11.81
N SER A 67 -13.52 18.37 -10.92
CA SER A 67 -12.12 18.61 -10.58
C SER A 67 -11.22 17.49 -11.08
N THR A 68 -10.14 17.87 -11.77
CA THR A 68 -9.06 16.95 -12.14
C THR A 68 -7.87 17.11 -11.20
N TYR A 69 -7.43 15.98 -10.67
CA TYR A 69 -6.26 15.87 -9.80
C TYR A 69 -5.12 15.21 -10.58
N VAL A 70 -3.90 15.69 -10.34
CA VAL A 70 -2.70 15.20 -11.01
C VAL A 70 -1.60 15.03 -9.98
N PHE A 71 -0.97 13.87 -9.99
CA PHE A 71 0.31 13.61 -9.34
C PHE A 71 1.38 13.47 -10.42
N ASP A 72 2.51 14.13 -10.20
CA ASP A 72 3.67 14.15 -11.09
C ASP A 72 4.83 13.44 -10.39
N ALA A 73 5.23 12.27 -10.88
CA ALA A 73 6.28 11.45 -10.23
C ALA A 73 7.66 12.12 -10.19
N SER A 74 7.86 13.25 -10.90
CA SER A 74 9.08 14.06 -10.75
C SER A 74 9.10 14.91 -9.47
N LYS A 75 7.94 15.08 -8.81
CA LYS A 75 7.73 15.94 -7.63
C LYS A 75 7.08 15.18 -6.47
N ASP A 76 6.13 14.31 -6.80
CA ASP A 76 5.27 13.57 -5.90
C ASP A 76 5.75 12.12 -5.77
N SER A 77 5.37 11.47 -4.67
CA SER A 77 5.66 10.04 -4.49
C SER A 77 4.53 9.22 -5.10
N ILE A 78 4.80 8.56 -6.23
CA ILE A 78 3.85 7.63 -6.87
C ILE A 78 4.48 6.24 -6.90
N ALA A 79 3.77 5.24 -6.40
CA ALA A 79 4.19 3.85 -6.45
C ALA A 79 3.18 2.99 -7.20
N PHE A 80 3.68 2.04 -7.98
CA PHE A 80 2.91 0.87 -8.40
C PHE A 80 3.27 -0.28 -7.46
N ILE A 81 2.28 -0.80 -6.76
CA ILE A 81 2.46 -1.81 -5.71
C ILE A 81 1.94 -3.16 -6.18
N THR A 82 2.64 -4.22 -5.79
CA THR A 82 2.19 -5.60 -5.93
C THR A 82 2.38 -6.28 -4.60
N VAL A 83 1.31 -6.85 -4.05
CA VAL A 83 1.30 -7.54 -2.75
C VAL A 83 0.94 -8.99 -3.01
N HIS A 84 1.71 -9.91 -2.45
CA HIS A 84 1.38 -11.33 -2.42
C HIS A 84 1.62 -11.88 -1.01
N ASP A 85 0.74 -12.77 -0.56
CA ASP A 85 0.99 -13.63 0.59
C ASP A 85 1.63 -14.92 0.08
N ASP A 86 2.86 -15.22 0.51
CA ASP A 86 3.59 -16.43 0.09
C ASP A 86 2.89 -17.72 0.49
N ASN A 87 1.96 -17.66 1.45
CA ASN A 87 1.22 -18.82 1.94
C ASN A 87 -0.20 -18.90 1.35
N ASP A 88 -0.64 -17.91 0.58
CA ASP A 88 -2.01 -17.83 0.07
C ASP A 88 -2.09 -17.10 -1.27
N ASP A 89 -2.13 -17.89 -2.35
CA ASP A 89 -2.24 -17.39 -3.72
C ASP A 89 -3.51 -16.58 -3.99
N THR A 90 -4.53 -16.69 -3.14
CA THR A 90 -5.77 -15.93 -3.26
C THR A 90 -5.65 -14.50 -2.73
N LYS A 91 -4.59 -14.21 -1.94
CA LYS A 91 -4.32 -12.88 -1.36
C LYS A 91 -3.27 -12.13 -2.16
N ARG A 92 -3.56 -11.92 -3.44
CA ARG A 92 -2.71 -11.15 -4.34
C ARG A 92 -3.41 -9.87 -4.73
N TYR A 93 -2.68 -8.76 -4.72
CA TYR A 93 -3.20 -7.45 -5.08
C TYR A 93 -2.17 -6.68 -5.88
N PHE A 94 -2.65 -5.81 -6.74
CA PHE A 94 -1.84 -4.79 -7.38
C PHE A 94 -2.55 -3.46 -7.33
N GLY A 95 -1.83 -2.36 -7.43
CA GLY A 95 -2.43 -1.04 -7.33
C GLY A 95 -1.47 0.12 -7.48
N ILE A 96 -2.02 1.31 -7.34
CA ILE A 96 -1.28 2.57 -7.41
C ILE A 96 -1.52 3.30 -6.09
N THR A 97 -0.46 3.84 -5.51
CA THR A 97 -0.54 4.80 -4.42
C THR A 97 0.19 6.08 -4.81
N ALA A 98 -0.34 7.22 -4.39
CA ALA A 98 0.25 8.52 -4.67
C ALA A 98 0.06 9.48 -3.48
N ILE A 99 1.09 10.25 -3.17
CA ILE A 99 1.07 11.32 -2.16
C ILE A 99 1.82 12.52 -2.72
N ASN A 100 1.20 13.70 -2.68
CA ASN A 100 1.86 14.91 -3.16
C ASN A 100 2.94 15.37 -2.18
N LYS A 101 3.91 16.15 -2.66
CA LYS A 101 5.03 16.63 -1.84
C LYS A 101 4.61 17.38 -0.56
N GLU A 102 3.50 18.12 -0.60
CA GLU A 102 2.99 18.88 0.55
C GLU A 102 2.22 18.01 1.55
N HIS A 103 2.00 16.73 1.25
CA HIS A 103 1.23 15.78 2.06
C HIS A 103 -0.19 16.29 2.34
N THR A 104 -0.76 17.06 1.42
CA THR A 104 -2.12 17.59 1.46
C THR A 104 -3.08 16.77 0.59
N MET A 105 -2.58 15.82 -0.18
CA MET A 105 -3.35 15.02 -1.10
C MET A 105 -2.75 13.62 -1.21
N SER A 106 -3.59 12.59 -1.06
CA SER A 106 -3.19 11.22 -1.33
C SER A 106 -4.28 10.43 -2.02
N PHE A 107 -3.86 9.48 -2.85
CA PHE A 107 -4.74 8.62 -3.61
C PHE A 107 -4.23 7.18 -3.58
N GLY A 108 -5.15 6.23 -3.47
CA GLY A 108 -4.88 4.81 -3.57
C GLY A 108 -5.96 4.11 -4.37
N ILE A 109 -5.57 3.17 -5.21
CA ILE A 109 -6.50 2.25 -5.90
C ILE A 109 -5.84 0.90 -6.08
N SER A 110 -6.58 -0.18 -5.87
CA SER A 110 -6.09 -1.54 -6.00
C SER A 110 -7.12 -2.49 -6.61
N SER A 111 -6.62 -3.61 -7.13
CA SER A 111 -7.39 -4.74 -7.63
C SER A 111 -6.73 -6.04 -7.19
N SER A 112 -7.52 -7.12 -7.18
CA SER A 112 -7.04 -8.44 -6.80
C SER A 112 -6.38 -9.18 -7.97
N GLY A 113 -5.53 -10.13 -7.63
CA GLY A 113 -4.83 -11.02 -8.56
C GLY A 113 -3.44 -10.51 -8.96
N TYR A 114 -2.93 -11.11 -10.03
CA TYR A 114 -1.63 -10.80 -10.60
C TYR A 114 -1.74 -9.72 -11.66
N VAL A 115 -0.76 -8.84 -11.68
CA VAL A 115 -0.58 -7.85 -12.75
C VAL A 115 0.24 -8.44 -13.89
N HIS A 116 -0.17 -8.14 -15.12
CA HIS A 116 0.59 -8.36 -16.35
C HIS A 116 0.09 -7.35 -17.41
N ASN A 117 0.68 -7.35 -18.59
CA ASN A 117 0.19 -6.53 -19.72
C ASN A 117 -1.25 -6.91 -20.09
N ASP A 118 -2.02 -5.93 -20.54
CA ASP A 118 -3.45 -6.07 -20.91
C ASP A 118 -4.33 -6.67 -19.79
N LYS A 119 -3.97 -6.44 -18.52
CA LYS A 119 -4.72 -6.95 -17.37
C LYS A 119 -5.88 -6.01 -17.02
N SER A 120 -7.11 -6.54 -17.05
CA SER A 120 -8.28 -5.93 -16.41
C SER A 120 -8.57 -6.59 -15.07
N GLY A 121 -8.90 -5.81 -14.04
CA GLY A 121 -9.32 -6.31 -12.74
C GLY A 121 -10.34 -5.40 -12.07
N ASP A 122 -11.27 -6.00 -11.33
CA ASP A 122 -12.27 -5.28 -10.55
C ASP A 122 -11.58 -4.55 -9.38
N ILE A 123 -12.05 -3.35 -9.07
CA ILE A 123 -11.50 -2.59 -7.94
C ILE A 123 -11.77 -3.32 -6.63
N ALA A 124 -10.73 -3.52 -5.83
CA ALA A 124 -10.79 -4.15 -4.51
C ALA A 124 -10.60 -3.14 -3.37
N GLY A 125 -10.02 -1.98 -3.66
CA GLY A 125 -9.81 -0.91 -2.69
C GLY A 125 -9.59 0.42 -3.40
N SER A 126 -10.13 1.51 -2.85
CA SER A 126 -9.77 2.85 -3.29
C SER A 126 -10.04 3.88 -2.20
N GLN A 127 -9.14 4.87 -2.11
CA GLN A 127 -9.28 6.01 -1.21
C GLN A 127 -8.65 7.25 -1.84
N PHE A 128 -9.31 8.39 -1.65
CA PHE A 128 -8.79 9.71 -1.95
C PHE A 128 -8.90 10.60 -0.71
N LEU A 129 -7.80 11.19 -0.27
CA LEU A 129 -7.76 12.07 0.90
C LEU A 129 -7.27 13.46 0.48
N LEU A 130 -7.97 14.49 0.99
CA LEU A 130 -7.55 15.88 0.92
C LEU A 130 -7.36 16.43 2.34
N ASN A 131 -6.24 17.11 2.52
CA ASN A 131 -5.72 17.64 3.77
C ASN A 131 -5.64 16.58 4.90
N PRO A 132 -4.95 15.44 4.68
CA PRO A 132 -4.88 14.35 5.68
C PRO A 132 -4.12 14.73 6.96
N GLY A 133 -3.37 15.84 6.99
CA GLY A 133 -2.62 16.31 8.16
C GLY A 133 -3.44 16.99 9.27
N TYR A 134 -4.75 17.19 9.09
CA TYR A 134 -5.63 17.70 10.14
C TYR A 134 -6.19 16.54 10.97
N LYS A 135 -6.57 16.79 12.24
CA LYS A 135 -7.11 15.75 13.18
C LYS A 135 -8.23 14.88 12.60
N LYS A 136 -8.87 15.33 11.51
CA LYS A 136 -9.61 14.52 10.54
C LYS A 136 -9.27 15.03 9.13
N PRO A 137 -9.13 14.18 8.11
CA PRO A 137 -9.04 14.66 6.74
C PRO A 137 -10.24 15.54 6.44
N ALA A 138 -10.01 16.70 5.82
CA ALA A 138 -11.09 17.63 5.50
C ALA A 138 -12.07 16.99 4.50
N PHE A 139 -11.54 16.15 3.60
CA PHE A 139 -12.34 15.36 2.67
C PHE A 139 -11.71 13.99 2.46
N GLN A 140 -12.53 12.95 2.55
CA GLN A 140 -12.18 11.57 2.23
C GLN A 140 -13.22 11.05 1.25
N PHE A 141 -12.79 10.35 0.21
CA PHE A 141 -13.65 9.55 -0.64
C PHE A 141 -13.13 8.12 -0.63
N SER A 142 -14.02 7.14 -0.52
CA SER A 142 -13.67 5.71 -0.53
C SER A 142 -14.76 4.90 -1.21
N LEU A 143 -14.48 3.62 -1.47
CA LEU A 143 -15.51 2.69 -1.93
C LEU A 143 -16.65 2.64 -0.90
N SER A 144 -17.89 2.61 -1.38
CA SER A 144 -19.05 2.43 -0.51
C SER A 144 -19.11 0.99 -0.02
N LYS A 145 -19.24 0.79 1.30
CA LYS A 145 -19.49 -0.55 1.87
C LYS A 145 -20.86 -1.16 1.49
N TYR A 146 -21.71 -0.39 0.82
CA TYR A 146 -23.06 -0.80 0.42
C TYR A 146 -23.17 -1.16 -1.07
N ALA A 147 -22.07 -1.07 -1.82
CA ALA A 147 -22.01 -1.53 -3.22
C ALA A 147 -21.33 -2.90 -3.30
N ASP A 148 -21.73 -3.71 -4.28
CA ASP A 148 -21.07 -4.98 -4.56
C ASP A 148 -19.71 -4.72 -5.24
N GLN A 149 -18.78 -5.66 -5.14
CA GLN A 149 -17.43 -5.50 -5.69
C GLN A 149 -17.41 -5.18 -7.19
N LYS A 150 -18.30 -5.81 -7.96
CA LYS A 150 -18.48 -5.54 -9.40
C LYS A 150 -18.90 -4.09 -9.71
N ASP A 151 -19.50 -3.41 -8.74
CA ASP A 151 -19.98 -2.03 -8.87
C ASP A 151 -18.90 -1.01 -8.46
N PHE A 152 -17.75 -1.46 -7.96
CA PHE A 152 -16.63 -0.59 -7.57
C PHE A 152 -15.83 -0.07 -8.77
N GLY A 153 -16.06 -0.61 -9.97
CA GLY A 153 -15.36 -0.24 -11.21
C GLY A 153 -14.19 -1.18 -11.53
N ASN A 154 -13.32 -0.76 -12.45
CA ASN A 154 -12.17 -1.56 -12.88
C ASN A 154 -10.87 -0.75 -12.99
N ILE A 155 -9.75 -1.46 -12.91
CA ILE A 155 -8.44 -1.00 -13.36
C ILE A 155 -8.02 -1.82 -14.58
N TYR A 156 -7.51 -1.14 -15.60
CA TYR A 156 -6.90 -1.73 -16.77
C TYR A 156 -5.43 -1.35 -16.84
N VAL A 157 -4.55 -2.34 -16.94
CA VAL A 157 -3.12 -2.19 -17.10
C VAL A 157 -2.76 -2.54 -18.54
N ASP A 158 -2.45 -1.53 -19.34
CA ASP A 158 -1.98 -1.65 -20.73
C ASP A 158 -0.57 -2.27 -20.75
N LYS A 159 0.35 -1.66 -19.98
CA LYS A 159 1.74 -2.12 -19.88
C LYS A 159 2.20 -2.19 -18.44
N TYR A 160 3.00 -3.19 -18.12
CA TYR A 160 3.59 -3.42 -16.82
C TYR A 160 5.03 -3.90 -16.95
N ASN A 161 5.95 -3.22 -16.25
CA ASN A 161 7.35 -3.60 -16.11
C ASN A 161 8.04 -4.00 -17.42
N GLN A 162 7.89 -3.17 -18.45
CA GLN A 162 8.43 -3.40 -19.78
C GLN A 162 9.18 -2.14 -20.26
N ASP A 163 10.40 -2.32 -20.75
CA ASP A 163 11.28 -1.24 -21.20
C ASP A 163 11.48 -0.19 -20.08
N SER A 164 11.17 1.08 -20.35
CA SER A 164 11.15 2.17 -19.36
C SER A 164 9.79 2.36 -18.69
N VAL A 165 8.79 1.54 -19.01
CA VAL A 165 7.44 1.65 -18.43
C VAL A 165 7.37 0.82 -17.16
N LEU A 166 7.10 1.49 -16.04
CA LEU A 166 6.76 0.83 -14.79
C LEU A 166 5.34 0.27 -14.89
N ALA A 167 4.37 1.14 -15.16
CA ALA A 167 2.98 0.77 -15.32
C ALA A 167 2.23 1.83 -16.12
N LYS A 168 1.41 1.43 -17.08
CA LYS A 168 0.57 2.31 -17.88
C LYS A 168 -0.84 1.73 -17.97
N GLY A 169 -1.85 2.59 -17.89
CA GLY A 169 -3.22 2.15 -18.02
C GLY A 169 -4.25 3.18 -17.60
N THR A 170 -5.46 2.69 -17.33
CA THR A 170 -6.63 3.49 -16.96
C THR A 170 -7.37 2.83 -15.82
N PHE A 171 -8.22 3.58 -15.13
CA PHE A 171 -9.16 3.02 -14.18
C PHE A 171 -10.44 3.84 -14.16
N HIS A 172 -11.50 3.21 -13.69
CA HIS A 172 -12.62 3.95 -13.14
C HIS A 172 -13.07 3.30 -11.84
N ALA A 173 -13.53 4.13 -10.91
CA ALA A 173 -14.06 3.69 -9.64
C ALA A 173 -15.28 4.51 -9.24
N PHE A 174 -16.03 4.03 -8.27
CA PHE A 174 -17.20 4.72 -7.72
C PHE A 174 -16.96 5.00 -6.24
N LEU A 175 -16.71 6.28 -5.90
CA LEU A 175 -16.33 6.69 -4.55
C LEU A 175 -17.43 7.53 -3.87
N ALA A 176 -17.62 7.31 -2.58
CA ALA A 176 -18.53 8.06 -1.72
C ALA A 176 -17.74 8.87 -0.67
N PRO A 177 -18.24 10.05 -0.24
CA PRO A 177 -17.56 10.89 0.74
C PRO A 177 -17.70 10.41 2.20
N ASP A 178 -18.64 9.50 2.47
CA ASP A 178 -18.85 8.89 3.78
C ASP A 178 -19.47 7.48 3.65
N ASP A 179 -19.46 6.73 4.76
CA ASP A 179 -19.94 5.35 4.82
C ASP A 179 -21.45 5.25 5.15
N LYS A 180 -22.27 6.19 4.66
CA LYS A 180 -23.73 6.14 4.84
C LYS A 180 -24.42 5.46 3.65
N ALA A 181 -25.51 4.75 3.92
CA ALA A 181 -26.26 4.01 2.90
C ALA A 181 -26.84 4.90 1.78
N ASN A 182 -27.08 6.18 2.09
CA ASN A 182 -27.62 7.17 1.17
C ASN A 182 -26.56 8.19 0.69
N ALA A 183 -25.27 7.91 0.90
CA ALA A 183 -24.21 8.79 0.43
C ALA A 183 -24.23 8.84 -1.11
N PRO A 184 -24.09 10.04 -1.72
CA PRO A 184 -23.94 10.11 -3.16
C PRO A 184 -22.62 9.45 -3.59
N VAL A 185 -22.69 8.65 -4.65
CA VAL A 185 -21.54 7.97 -5.24
C VAL A 185 -21.12 8.73 -6.49
N TYR A 186 -19.82 8.98 -6.61
CA TYR A 186 -19.25 9.71 -7.72
C TYR A 186 -18.35 8.80 -8.55
N LYS A 187 -18.53 8.82 -9.86
CA LYS A 187 -17.59 8.19 -10.78
C LYS A 187 -16.27 8.95 -10.73
N VAL A 188 -15.19 8.20 -10.58
CA VAL A 188 -13.80 8.66 -10.68
C VAL A 188 -13.20 7.95 -11.88
N GLU A 189 -12.67 8.70 -12.83
CA GLU A 189 -11.98 8.14 -13.99
C GLU A 189 -10.56 8.64 -14.00
N GLY A 190 -9.61 7.75 -14.22
CA GLY A 190 -8.20 8.11 -14.19
C GLY A 190 -7.34 7.34 -15.16
N THR A 191 -6.15 7.90 -15.35
CA THR A 191 -5.10 7.37 -16.21
C THR A 191 -3.78 7.41 -15.46
N PHE A 192 -2.92 6.45 -15.74
CA PHE A 192 -1.56 6.41 -15.21
C PHE A 192 -0.58 6.04 -16.31
N ASN A 193 0.55 6.71 -16.31
CA ASN A 193 1.68 6.42 -17.18
C ASN A 193 2.95 6.66 -16.39
N LEU A 194 3.39 5.62 -15.70
CA LEU A 194 4.49 5.61 -14.75
C LEU A 194 5.70 4.96 -15.40
N LYS A 195 6.86 5.56 -15.19
CA LYS A 195 8.11 5.11 -15.80
C LYS A 195 9.16 4.75 -14.76
N LEU A 196 9.95 3.73 -15.11
CA LEU A 196 11.24 3.47 -14.51
C LEU A 196 12.22 4.58 -14.94
N LYS A 197 13.36 4.70 -14.23
CA LYS A 197 14.40 5.70 -14.54
C LYS A 197 14.86 5.63 -15.99
#